data_AF-A0AAU9VM56-F1
#
_entry.id   AF-A0AAU9VM56-F1
#
_cell.length_a   1.000
_cell.length_b   1.000
_cell.length_c   1.000
_cell.angle_alpha   90.00
_cell.angle_beta   90.00
_cell.angle_gamma   90.00
#
_symmetry.space_group_name_H-M   'P 1'
#
loop_
_entity.id
_entity.type
_entity.pdbx_description
1 polymer ?
#
loop_
_entity_poly.entity_id
_entity_poly.type
_entity_poly.pdbx_seq_one_letter_code
_entity_poly.pdbx_strand_id
1 'polypeptide(L)'
;YIFIYLLGSFHGEAAVDHDFIRVEVVTSSGATKSDVHMHVFPKQEVLKREQKPGGIPLNVALVMFDSTSTANFKRKLPKSWKHLTTNLNSIVMRGETIVGDGTASQLVAMLTGLPEKNQQDARKRKSSSKTVDSWRWIFKDLKEKGYATCFSEDSPGTAAFNYRLNGFRDPPTDHYGRPFWMEADKLLRAHCVNSRASHNVSFEYLLSFFRRYRDRPRFAFASHCAISHDDINTIGYVDDDLKIFLDEFEKESFLDNTMLIIFSDHGARFINLRKTLQGKLEERLPFMSITLPKWFQEKYPDLNNNLVYNSHILTSPFDVYATLRHILSYPQYPSGIITGQSLFSRIERTNRTCASTGVADHYCPCLDLEAVSLDEPVVKELAAFVLKHINDLTSHTDELSKLCQRLQLKEIKSAFREMPKEAMQRFERSKHAADDKCDSCEALLGQKTENTLVRDTLYQIQFTTSPNEGFYEVSVRMKQGVPELTAEISRIDAYKNQADCISHNFPLLRKYCYCSTISSSRVK
;
A
#
# COMPACT_ATOMS: atom_id res chain seq x y z
N TYR A 1 -34.36 -17.97 29.10
CA TYR A 1 -34.28 -16.66 29.75
C TYR A 1 -34.66 -16.81 31.21
N ILE A 2 -33.74 -16.53 32.13
CA ILE A 2 -34.01 -16.47 33.58
C ILE A 2 -34.07 -14.97 33.92
N PHE A 3 -35.18 -14.51 34.51
CA PHE A 3 -35.33 -13.13 34.96
C PHE A 3 -35.11 -13.05 36.47
N ILE A 4 -34.15 -12.24 36.90
CA ILE A 4 -33.86 -11.96 38.32
C ILE A 4 -34.09 -10.46 38.53
N TYR A 5 -35.00 -10.11 39.45
CA TYR A 5 -35.22 -8.72 39.88
C TYR A 5 -34.34 -8.42 41.10
N LEU A 6 -33.61 -7.31 41.07
CA LEU A 6 -32.68 -6.91 42.14
C LEU A 6 -32.92 -5.48 42.61
N LEU A 7 -32.82 -5.28 43.92
CA LEU A 7 -32.93 -3.99 44.64
C LEU A 7 -31.55 -3.47 45.12
N GLY A 8 -30.43 -3.91 44.50
CA GLY A 8 -29.05 -3.54 44.88
C GLY A 8 -28.04 -3.74 43.73
N SER A 9 -26.73 -3.59 44.00
CA SER A 9 -25.68 -3.93 43.03
C SER A 9 -25.73 -5.41 42.67
N PHE A 10 -25.82 -5.71 41.37
CA PHE A 10 -25.79 -7.09 40.88
C PHE A 10 -24.37 -7.63 40.94
N HIS A 11 -24.15 -8.67 41.74
CA HIS A 11 -22.97 -9.51 41.69
C HIS A 11 -23.44 -10.89 41.23
N GLY A 12 -23.07 -11.28 40.02
CA GLY A 12 -23.40 -12.57 39.44
C GLY A 12 -22.26 -13.03 38.54
N GLU A 13 -21.92 -14.30 38.65
CA GLU A 13 -20.96 -14.95 37.78
C GLU A 13 -21.70 -15.95 36.89
N ALA A 14 -21.34 -16.00 35.62
CA ALA A 14 -21.83 -16.99 34.67
C ALA A 14 -20.65 -17.52 33.85
N ALA A 15 -20.53 -18.83 33.76
CA ALA A 15 -19.60 -19.45 32.82
C ALA A 15 -20.20 -19.35 31.41
N VAL A 16 -19.39 -18.90 30.45
CA VAL A 16 -19.81 -18.80 29.05
C VAL A 16 -18.83 -19.55 28.17
N ASP A 17 -19.39 -20.46 27.37
CA ASP A 17 -18.69 -21.35 26.45
C ASP A 17 -18.86 -20.94 24.98
N HIS A 18 -19.07 -19.64 24.75
CA HIS A 18 -19.34 -19.05 23.44
C HIS A 18 -18.44 -17.84 23.22
N ASP A 19 -18.01 -17.62 21.97
CA ASP A 19 -17.16 -16.47 21.63
C ASP A 19 -17.85 -15.13 21.93
N PHE A 20 -19.16 -15.04 21.69
CA PHE A 20 -19.91 -13.78 21.69
C PHE A 20 -21.06 -13.82 22.69
N ILE A 21 -21.23 -12.72 23.41
CA ILE A 21 -22.21 -12.58 24.48
C ILE A 21 -22.96 -11.28 24.28
N ARG A 22 -24.29 -11.29 24.38
CA ARG A 22 -25.11 -10.10 24.56
C ARG A 22 -25.66 -10.10 25.98
N VAL A 23 -25.45 -9.00 26.69
CA VAL A 23 -25.95 -8.79 28.04
C VAL A 23 -27.10 -7.79 27.95
N GLU A 24 -28.23 -8.11 28.57
CA GLU A 24 -29.38 -7.21 28.68
C GLU A 24 -29.67 -6.95 30.16
N VAL A 25 -29.77 -5.67 30.52
CA VAL A 25 -30.10 -5.22 31.86
C VAL A 25 -31.41 -4.47 31.79
N VAL A 26 -32.44 -5.01 32.43
CA VAL A 26 -33.74 -4.35 32.60
C VAL A 26 -33.72 -3.58 33.91
N THR A 27 -33.86 -2.26 33.85
CA THR A 27 -33.88 -1.40 35.03
C THR A 27 -35.21 -1.48 35.77
N SER A 28 -35.25 -0.98 37.00
CA SER A 28 -36.51 -0.85 37.77
C SER A 28 -37.56 0.03 37.09
N SER A 29 -37.15 0.93 36.19
CA SER A 29 -38.05 1.74 35.36
C SER A 29 -38.59 1.02 34.13
N GLY A 30 -38.23 -0.25 33.92
CA GLY A 30 -38.59 -1.03 32.73
C GLY A 30 -37.74 -0.75 31.48
N ALA A 31 -36.71 0.10 31.58
CA ALA A 31 -35.82 0.37 30.45
C ALA A 31 -34.82 -0.78 30.27
N THR A 32 -34.57 -1.20 29.03
CA THR A 32 -33.56 -2.22 28.72
C THR A 32 -32.28 -1.55 28.22
N LYS A 33 -31.15 -1.88 28.84
CA LYS A 33 -29.81 -1.52 28.37
C LYS A 33 -29.12 -2.77 27.85
N SER A 34 -28.38 -2.66 26.75
CA SER A 34 -27.67 -3.79 26.14
C SER A 34 -26.18 -3.51 26.02
N ASP A 35 -25.37 -4.53 26.26
CA ASP A 35 -23.94 -4.55 25.94
C ASP A 35 -23.58 -5.86 25.24
N VAL A 36 -22.45 -5.84 24.53
CA VAL A 36 -21.98 -7.00 23.77
C VAL A 36 -20.51 -7.27 24.07
N HIS A 37 -20.14 -8.52 24.31
CA HIS A 37 -18.75 -8.92 24.57
C HIS A 37 -18.31 -9.95 23.54
N MET A 38 -17.05 -9.86 23.15
CA MET A 38 -16.43 -10.77 22.19
C MET A 38 -15.09 -11.22 22.77
N HIS A 39 -14.88 -12.52 22.74
CA HIS A 39 -13.63 -13.18 23.11
C HIS A 39 -13.53 -14.49 22.32
N VAL A 40 -12.40 -15.18 22.42
CA VAL A 40 -12.25 -16.51 21.82
C VAL A 40 -12.50 -17.57 22.88
N PHE A 41 -13.57 -18.34 22.68
CA PHE A 41 -13.79 -19.58 23.38
C PHE A 41 -13.11 -20.74 22.61
N PRO A 42 -12.24 -21.52 23.25
CA PRO A 42 -11.50 -22.61 22.62
C PRO A 42 -12.42 -23.68 22.03
N LYS A 43 -12.26 -23.96 20.75
CA LYS A 43 -12.99 -25.04 20.09
C LYS A 43 -12.21 -26.35 20.19
N GLN A 44 -12.83 -27.38 20.76
CA GLN A 44 -12.16 -28.67 21.00
C GLN A 44 -11.67 -29.33 19.71
N GLU A 45 -12.42 -29.18 18.62
CA GLU A 45 -12.04 -29.63 17.29
C GLU A 45 -10.80 -28.91 16.73
N VAL A 46 -10.57 -27.64 17.11
CA VAL A 46 -9.36 -26.89 16.74
C VAL A 46 -8.17 -27.35 17.59
N LEU A 47 -8.39 -27.57 18.89
CA LEU A 47 -7.38 -28.10 19.82
C LEU A 47 -7.01 -29.57 19.56
N LYS A 48 -7.84 -30.33 18.84
CA LYS A 48 -7.56 -31.72 18.46
C LYS A 48 -7.08 -31.86 17.01
N ARG A 49 -7.12 -30.78 16.21
CA ARG A 49 -6.69 -30.79 14.81
C ARG A 49 -5.22 -31.16 14.69
N GLU A 50 -4.90 -32.12 13.82
CA GLU A 50 -3.52 -32.52 13.54
C GLU A 50 -2.81 -31.42 12.73
N GLN A 51 -1.55 -31.14 13.09
CA GLN A 51 -0.69 -30.26 12.31
C GLN A 51 0.01 -31.08 11.24
N LYS A 52 -0.18 -30.70 9.98
CA LYS A 52 0.46 -31.40 8.86
C LYS A 52 1.89 -30.89 8.68
N PRO A 53 2.89 -31.77 8.46
CA PRO A 53 4.28 -31.37 8.28
C PRO A 53 4.49 -30.54 6.99
N GLY A 54 5.65 -29.88 6.92
CA GLY A 54 6.12 -29.10 5.78
C GLY A 54 5.65 -27.64 5.78
N GLY A 55 6.38 -26.79 5.05
CA GLY A 55 6.22 -25.34 5.10
C GLY A 55 7.05 -24.68 6.21
N ILE A 56 6.92 -23.36 6.31
CA ILE A 56 7.52 -22.54 7.36
C ILE A 56 6.49 -22.40 8.49
N PRO A 57 6.84 -22.73 9.75
CA PRO A 57 5.90 -22.73 10.88
C PRO A 57 5.62 -21.32 11.42
N LEU A 58 5.23 -20.39 10.55
CA LEU A 58 4.83 -19.04 10.92
C LEU A 58 3.33 -19.00 11.24
N ASN A 59 2.96 -18.29 12.31
CA ASN A 59 1.64 -17.70 12.41
C ASN A 59 1.54 -16.52 11.44
N VAL A 60 0.31 -16.17 11.06
CA VAL A 60 0.03 -15.04 10.19
C VAL A 60 -1.06 -14.19 10.83
N ALA A 61 -0.78 -12.91 11.03
CA ALA A 61 -1.77 -11.92 11.47
C ALA A 61 -1.88 -10.83 10.41
N LEU A 62 -3.07 -10.66 9.84
CA LEU A 62 -3.40 -9.62 8.89
C LEU A 62 -4.28 -8.59 9.60
N VAL A 63 -3.76 -7.38 9.85
CA VAL A 63 -4.48 -6.27 10.49
C VAL A 63 -4.68 -5.18 9.44
N MET A 64 -5.92 -5.01 8.98
CA MET A 64 -6.25 -4.10 7.90
C MET A 64 -6.93 -2.83 8.42
N PHE A 65 -6.51 -1.66 7.94
CA PHE A 65 -7.26 -0.41 8.08
C PHE A 65 -7.80 0.00 6.71
N ASP A 66 -9.10 0.23 6.60
CA ASP A 66 -9.74 0.63 5.34
C ASP A 66 -9.26 2.04 4.92
N SER A 67 -9.17 2.29 3.61
CA SER A 67 -9.06 3.63 3.04
C SER A 67 -7.82 4.45 3.47
N THR A 68 -6.71 3.79 3.80
CA THR A 68 -5.50 4.40 4.35
C THR A 68 -4.27 4.25 3.44
N SER A 69 -3.89 5.36 2.78
CA SER A 69 -2.65 5.43 2.00
C SER A 69 -1.41 5.36 2.90
N THR A 70 -0.26 4.97 2.35
CA THR A 70 1.02 5.05 3.08
C THR A 70 1.29 6.47 3.59
N ALA A 71 0.97 7.48 2.78
CA ALA A 71 1.13 8.88 3.17
C ALA A 71 0.18 9.28 4.31
N ASN A 72 -1.07 8.81 4.29
CA ASN A 72 -2.03 9.06 5.35
C ASN A 72 -1.63 8.38 6.65
N PHE A 73 -1.23 7.10 6.59
CA PHE A 73 -0.75 6.35 7.75
C PHE A 73 0.40 7.08 8.44
N LYS A 74 1.40 7.55 7.67
CA LYS A 74 2.53 8.31 8.21
C LYS A 74 2.11 9.63 8.85
N ARG A 75 1.11 10.33 8.30
CA ARG A 75 0.60 11.60 8.83
C ARG A 75 -0.26 11.43 10.08
N LYS A 76 -1.07 10.37 10.14
CA LYS A 76 -2.13 10.20 11.14
C LYS A 76 -1.78 9.22 12.26
N LEU A 77 -0.81 8.33 12.04
CA LEU A 77 -0.35 7.35 13.03
C LEU A 77 1.16 7.46 13.28
N PRO A 78 1.70 8.63 13.66
CA PRO A 78 3.14 8.82 13.81
C PRO A 78 3.77 7.94 14.91
N LYS A 79 3.07 7.64 16.01
CA LYS A 79 3.59 6.80 17.09
C LYS A 79 3.69 5.34 16.64
N SER A 80 2.63 4.82 16.02
CA SER A 80 2.59 3.48 15.43
C SER A 80 3.58 3.34 14.28
N TRP A 81 3.69 4.35 13.41
CA TRP A 81 4.69 4.38 12.34
C TRP A 81 6.11 4.24 12.91
N LYS A 82 6.45 5.03 13.94
CA LYS A 82 7.76 4.95 14.59
C LYS A 82 7.98 3.59 15.23
N HIS A 83 6.99 3.05 15.93
CA HIS A 83 7.09 1.74 16.57
C HIS A 83 7.33 0.63 15.52
N LEU A 84 6.54 0.60 14.44
CA LEU A 84 6.71 -0.38 13.36
C LEU A 84 8.09 -0.27 12.69
N THR A 85 8.54 0.94 12.38
CA THR A 85 9.75 1.15 11.57
C THR A 85 11.05 1.13 12.38
N THR A 86 11.01 1.52 13.65
CA THR A 86 12.22 1.62 14.50
C THR A 86 12.30 0.52 15.56
N ASN A 87 11.18 0.16 16.21
CA ASN A 87 11.20 -0.86 17.27
C ASN A 87 11.10 -2.27 16.68
N LEU A 88 10.12 -2.49 15.80
CA LEU A 88 9.87 -3.81 15.21
C LEU A 88 10.66 -4.09 13.93
N ASN A 89 11.36 -3.09 13.38
CA ASN A 89 12.08 -3.17 12.10
C ASN A 89 11.21 -3.73 10.95
N SER A 90 9.93 -3.35 10.94
CA SER A 90 8.96 -3.82 9.95
C SER A 90 9.35 -3.33 8.56
N ILE A 91 9.27 -4.21 7.58
CA ILE A 91 9.58 -3.92 6.19
C ILE A 91 8.35 -3.24 5.58
N VAL A 92 8.45 -1.94 5.28
CA VAL A 92 7.39 -1.19 4.61
C VAL A 92 7.44 -1.47 3.11
N MET A 93 6.33 -1.96 2.55
CA MET A 93 6.18 -2.26 1.13
C MET A 93 5.86 -0.99 0.36
N ARG A 94 6.90 -0.30 -0.13
CA ARG A 94 6.79 1.03 -0.75
C ARG A 94 6.15 1.02 -2.13
N GLY A 95 6.23 -0.13 -2.81
CA GLY A 95 5.63 -0.32 -4.13
C GLY A 95 4.30 -1.07 -4.12
N GLU A 96 3.69 -1.31 -2.95
CA GLU A 96 2.39 -1.99 -2.88
C GLU A 96 1.30 -1.13 -3.55
N THR A 97 0.48 -1.77 -4.40
CA THR A 97 -0.58 -1.09 -5.12
C THR A 97 -1.89 -1.87 -5.17
N ILE A 98 -2.95 -1.20 -5.62
CA ILE A 98 -4.30 -1.76 -5.73
C ILE A 98 -4.51 -2.47 -7.07
N VAL A 99 -5.37 -3.49 -7.10
CA VAL A 99 -5.68 -4.28 -8.31
C VAL A 99 -7.11 -4.12 -8.81
N GLY A 100 -7.91 -3.28 -8.16
CA GLY A 100 -9.29 -3.05 -8.55
C GLY A 100 -9.98 -1.99 -7.70
N ASP A 101 -11.30 -1.87 -7.89
CA ASP A 101 -12.11 -0.91 -7.16
C ASP A 101 -12.53 -1.44 -5.79
N GLY A 102 -12.19 -0.71 -4.73
CA GLY A 102 -12.65 -0.99 -3.37
C GLY A 102 -12.05 -2.25 -2.71
N THR A 103 -12.43 -2.46 -1.45
CA THR A 103 -11.95 -3.52 -0.55
C THR A 103 -12.10 -4.92 -1.12
N ALA A 104 -13.27 -5.24 -1.70
CA ALA A 104 -13.56 -6.56 -2.23
C ALA A 104 -12.51 -7.00 -3.27
N SER A 105 -12.17 -6.11 -4.22
CA SER A 105 -11.17 -6.42 -5.25
C SER A 105 -9.81 -6.79 -4.66
N GLN A 106 -9.39 -6.10 -3.59
CA GLN A 106 -8.09 -6.32 -2.95
C GLN A 106 -8.08 -7.59 -2.12
N LEU A 107 -9.11 -7.78 -1.28
CA LEU A 107 -9.17 -8.96 -0.41
C LEU A 107 -9.41 -10.25 -1.21
N VAL A 108 -10.17 -10.21 -2.31
CA VAL A 108 -10.27 -11.37 -3.20
C VAL A 108 -8.90 -11.71 -3.79
N ALA A 109 -8.16 -10.73 -4.30
CA ALA A 109 -6.83 -10.96 -4.84
C ALA A 109 -5.86 -11.51 -3.76
N MET A 110 -5.86 -10.91 -2.56
CA MET A 110 -4.99 -11.28 -1.44
C MET A 110 -5.30 -12.67 -0.87
N LEU A 111 -6.58 -13.03 -0.77
CA LEU A 111 -7.00 -14.23 -0.06
C LEU A 111 -7.32 -15.40 -0.99
N THR A 112 -7.39 -15.18 -2.30
CA THR A 112 -7.69 -16.24 -3.29
C THR A 112 -6.69 -16.35 -4.43
N GLY A 113 -5.86 -15.32 -4.67
CA GLY A 113 -4.93 -15.29 -5.79
C GLY A 113 -5.57 -15.13 -7.17
N LEU A 114 -6.87 -14.82 -7.20
CA LEU A 114 -7.64 -14.59 -8.43
C LEU A 114 -8.35 -13.23 -8.36
N PRO A 115 -8.52 -12.52 -9.48
CA PRO A 115 -9.38 -11.36 -9.52
C PRO A 115 -10.84 -11.80 -9.39
N GLU A 116 -11.69 -10.98 -8.77
CA GLU A 116 -13.10 -11.32 -8.54
C GLU A 116 -13.86 -11.74 -9.81
N LYS A 117 -13.60 -11.07 -10.94
CA LYS A 117 -14.23 -11.40 -12.23
C LYS A 117 -13.93 -12.82 -12.74
N ASN A 118 -12.88 -13.46 -12.22
CA ASN A 118 -12.50 -14.84 -12.58
C ASN A 118 -13.03 -15.85 -11.55
N GLN A 119 -13.77 -15.41 -10.54
CA GLN A 119 -14.42 -16.28 -9.57
C GLN A 119 -15.80 -16.71 -10.06
N GLN A 120 -16.33 -17.76 -9.44
CA GLN A 120 -17.75 -18.08 -9.56
C GLN A 120 -18.58 -16.90 -9.03
N ASP A 121 -19.54 -16.43 -9.84
CA ASP A 121 -20.32 -15.23 -9.54
C ASP A 121 -21.04 -15.33 -8.19
N ALA A 122 -20.87 -14.29 -7.38
CA ALA A 122 -21.45 -14.16 -6.05
C ALA A 122 -22.19 -12.83 -5.82
N ARG A 123 -22.52 -12.09 -6.88
CA ARG A 123 -23.14 -10.76 -6.78
C ARG A 123 -24.62 -10.85 -6.40
N LYS A 124 -25.05 -10.16 -5.33
CA LYS A 124 -26.46 -10.16 -4.86
C LYS A 124 -27.48 -9.80 -5.94
N ARG A 125 -27.11 -8.91 -6.87
CA ARG A 125 -27.98 -8.45 -7.95
C ARG A 125 -28.24 -9.51 -9.03
N LYS A 126 -27.50 -10.62 -9.04
CA LYS A 126 -27.65 -11.74 -9.98
C LYS A 126 -28.39 -12.87 -9.28
N SER A 127 -29.61 -13.17 -9.72
CA SER A 127 -30.46 -14.20 -9.10
C SER A 127 -29.86 -15.62 -9.11
N SER A 128 -29.02 -15.94 -10.09
CA SER A 128 -28.34 -17.24 -10.23
C SER A 128 -26.97 -17.32 -9.57
N SER A 129 -26.50 -16.22 -8.95
CA SER A 129 -25.21 -16.21 -8.24
C SER A 129 -25.27 -17.06 -6.97
N LYS A 130 -24.13 -17.55 -6.50
CA LYS A 130 -24.04 -18.30 -5.23
C LYS A 130 -23.33 -17.47 -4.16
N THR A 131 -23.08 -18.06 -3.01
CA THR A 131 -22.24 -17.48 -1.97
C THR A 131 -20.76 -17.64 -2.31
N VAL A 132 -19.89 -16.94 -1.57
CA VAL A 132 -18.44 -16.98 -1.80
C VAL A 132 -17.77 -18.22 -1.16
N ASP A 133 -18.55 -19.11 -0.54
CA ASP A 133 -18.06 -20.31 0.14
C ASP A 133 -17.26 -21.24 -0.77
N SER A 134 -17.49 -21.25 -2.09
CA SER A 134 -16.80 -22.14 -3.03
C SER A 134 -15.43 -21.63 -3.47
N TRP A 135 -15.07 -20.39 -3.15
CA TRP A 135 -13.80 -19.81 -3.61
C TRP A 135 -12.59 -20.44 -2.91
N ARG A 136 -11.42 -20.29 -3.54
CA ARG A 136 -10.13 -20.90 -3.17
C ARG A 136 -9.39 -20.14 -2.05
N TRP A 137 -10.06 -19.95 -0.93
CA TRP A 137 -9.58 -19.15 0.18
C TRP A 137 -8.30 -19.69 0.85
N ILE A 138 -7.30 -18.85 1.04
CA ILE A 138 -6.04 -19.19 1.72
C ILE A 138 -6.23 -19.68 3.15
N PHE A 139 -7.25 -19.17 3.86
CA PHE A 139 -7.56 -19.63 5.21
C PHE A 139 -8.09 -21.07 5.26
N LYS A 140 -8.62 -21.61 4.15
CA LYS A 140 -8.96 -23.04 4.05
C LYS A 140 -7.69 -23.88 3.94
N ASP A 141 -6.74 -23.48 3.08
CA ASP A 141 -5.45 -24.14 2.95
C ASP A 141 -4.68 -24.16 4.30
N LEU A 142 -4.71 -23.03 5.02
CA LEU A 142 -4.11 -22.91 6.36
C LEU A 142 -4.82 -23.80 7.39
N LYS A 143 -6.16 -23.80 7.40
CA LYS A 143 -6.97 -24.68 8.25
C LYS A 143 -6.64 -26.15 8.00
N GLU A 144 -6.52 -26.56 6.73
CA GLU A 144 -6.13 -27.91 6.34
C GLU A 144 -4.70 -28.30 6.78
N LYS A 145 -3.81 -27.31 6.93
CA LYS A 145 -2.47 -27.47 7.50
C LYS A 145 -2.44 -27.50 9.04
N GLY A 146 -3.59 -27.34 9.69
CA GLY A 146 -3.72 -27.44 11.14
C GLY A 146 -3.80 -26.10 11.88
N TYR A 147 -3.90 -24.99 11.15
CA TYR A 147 -4.00 -23.65 11.76
C TYR A 147 -5.34 -23.47 12.46
N ALA A 148 -5.34 -22.83 13.62
CA ALA A 148 -6.51 -22.13 14.12
C ALA A 148 -6.75 -20.91 13.22
N THR A 149 -8.01 -20.64 12.84
CA THR A 149 -8.33 -19.57 11.89
C THR A 149 -9.33 -18.56 12.46
N CYS A 150 -9.06 -17.27 12.27
CA CYS A 150 -9.93 -16.16 12.67
C CYS A 150 -10.14 -15.18 11.52
N PHE A 151 -11.38 -14.73 11.32
CA PHE A 151 -11.76 -13.73 10.31
C PHE A 151 -12.79 -12.77 10.92
N SER A 152 -12.48 -11.48 10.97
CA SER A 152 -13.31 -10.46 11.61
C SER A 152 -13.30 -9.15 10.80
N GLU A 153 -14.48 -8.62 10.51
CA GLU A 153 -14.69 -7.32 9.84
C GLU A 153 -15.62 -6.48 10.72
N ASP A 154 -15.14 -5.33 11.19
CA ASP A 154 -15.85 -4.51 12.18
C ASP A 154 -17.04 -3.70 11.64
N SER A 155 -17.18 -3.61 10.31
CA SER A 155 -18.32 -2.97 9.64
C SER A 155 -19.15 -4.01 8.87
N PRO A 156 -20.17 -4.64 9.48
CA PRO A 156 -20.89 -5.74 8.88
C PRO A 156 -21.77 -5.33 7.68
N GLY A 157 -22.15 -4.05 7.58
CA GLY A 157 -22.95 -3.49 6.49
C GLY A 157 -22.14 -3.24 5.22
N THR A 158 -20.88 -2.81 5.35
CA THR A 158 -19.97 -2.53 4.22
C THR A 158 -18.88 -3.58 4.03
N ALA A 159 -18.87 -4.65 4.85
CA ALA A 159 -17.94 -5.77 4.77
C ALA A 159 -17.73 -6.28 3.34
N ALA A 160 -16.47 -6.61 3.02
CA ALA A 160 -15.99 -6.78 1.65
C ALA A 160 -16.78 -7.84 0.87
N PHE A 161 -17.21 -8.90 1.55
CA PHE A 161 -17.93 -10.00 0.95
C PHE A 161 -19.44 -9.95 1.21
N ASN A 162 -19.94 -9.01 1.99
CA ASN A 162 -21.35 -8.93 2.36
C ASN A 162 -22.05 -7.68 1.83
N TYR A 163 -21.34 -6.65 1.37
CA TYR A 163 -21.96 -5.44 0.82
C TYR A 163 -22.69 -5.74 -0.50
N ARG A 164 -21.92 -6.06 -1.55
CA ARG A 164 -22.42 -6.33 -2.91
C ARG A 164 -22.45 -7.82 -3.29
N LEU A 165 -21.79 -8.67 -2.51
CA LEU A 165 -21.74 -10.12 -2.71
C LEU A 165 -22.64 -10.83 -1.70
N ASN A 166 -23.06 -12.06 -2.00
CA ASN A 166 -23.94 -12.86 -1.15
C ASN A 166 -23.28 -13.30 0.18
N GLY A 167 -22.00 -12.99 0.38
CA GLY A 167 -21.26 -13.36 1.58
C GLY A 167 -21.02 -14.85 1.69
N PHE A 168 -20.62 -15.24 2.89
CA PHE A 168 -20.49 -16.64 3.30
C PHE A 168 -21.84 -17.13 3.84
N ARG A 169 -22.23 -18.33 3.42
CA ARG A 169 -23.33 -19.06 4.07
C ARG A 169 -22.82 -19.74 5.33
N ASP A 170 -21.70 -20.44 5.22
CA ASP A 170 -21.10 -21.20 6.31
C ASP A 170 -19.92 -20.39 6.89
N PRO A 171 -19.69 -20.39 8.22
CA PRO A 171 -18.58 -19.64 8.80
C PRO A 171 -17.23 -19.99 8.14
N PRO A 172 -16.51 -19.02 7.54
CA PRO A 172 -15.33 -19.29 6.71
C PRO A 172 -14.11 -19.78 7.51
N THR A 173 -14.07 -19.45 8.80
CA THR A 173 -12.96 -19.70 9.73
C THR A 173 -13.49 -20.30 11.02
N ASP A 174 -12.59 -20.84 11.84
CA ASP A 174 -12.94 -21.39 13.16
C ASP A 174 -13.58 -20.33 14.05
N HIS A 175 -13.10 -19.09 13.96
CA HIS A 175 -13.65 -17.92 14.64
C HIS A 175 -14.07 -16.89 13.59
N TYR A 176 -15.37 -16.60 13.50
CA TYR A 176 -15.93 -15.67 12.51
C TYR A 176 -16.66 -14.53 13.21
N GLY A 177 -16.10 -13.33 13.17
CA GLY A 177 -16.56 -12.20 13.99
C GLY A 177 -17.89 -11.58 13.57
N ARG A 178 -18.40 -11.88 12.37
CA ARG A 178 -19.57 -11.21 11.80
C ARG A 178 -20.82 -11.22 12.71
N PRO A 179 -21.25 -12.34 13.34
CA PRO A 179 -22.45 -12.34 14.17
C PRO A 179 -22.38 -11.33 15.32
N PHE A 180 -21.21 -11.18 15.96
CA PHE A 180 -21.01 -10.16 16.98
C PHE A 180 -21.13 -8.76 16.40
N TRP A 181 -20.43 -8.48 15.30
CA TRP A 181 -20.45 -7.14 14.70
C TRP A 181 -21.85 -6.74 14.24
N MET A 182 -22.67 -7.68 13.77
CA MET A 182 -24.09 -7.41 13.45
C MET A 182 -24.92 -6.99 14.67
N GLU A 183 -24.62 -7.48 15.87
CA GLU A 183 -25.26 -7.01 17.10
C GLU A 183 -24.62 -5.71 17.63
N ALA A 184 -23.29 -5.60 17.56
CA ALA A 184 -22.54 -4.42 17.99
C ALA A 184 -22.89 -3.17 17.16
N ASP A 185 -23.13 -3.32 15.86
CA ASP A 185 -23.51 -2.25 14.94
C ASP A 185 -24.80 -1.54 15.38
N LYS A 186 -25.75 -2.26 15.99
CA LYS A 186 -26.99 -1.69 16.55
C LYS A 186 -26.70 -0.73 17.72
N LEU A 187 -25.61 -0.97 18.44
CA LEU A 187 -25.14 -0.20 19.60
C LEU A 187 -24.08 0.83 19.23
N LEU A 188 -23.58 0.81 18.00
CA LEU A 188 -22.51 1.67 17.54
C LEU A 188 -22.99 3.14 17.53
N ARG A 189 -22.21 4.02 18.12
CA ARG A 189 -22.41 5.48 18.08
C ARG A 189 -21.08 6.13 17.75
N ALA A 190 -21.05 6.84 16.63
CA ALA A 190 -19.81 7.26 15.98
C ALA A 190 -18.89 6.03 15.78
N HIS A 191 -17.76 5.96 16.50
CA HIS A 191 -16.80 4.86 16.39
C HIS A 191 -16.73 3.97 17.65
N CYS A 192 -17.71 4.09 18.55
CA CYS A 192 -17.73 3.37 19.83
C CYS A 192 -18.91 2.40 19.93
N VAL A 193 -18.64 1.18 20.40
CA VAL A 193 -19.64 0.23 20.88
C VAL A 193 -19.85 0.51 22.36
N ASN A 194 -20.96 1.16 22.70
CA ASN A 194 -21.17 1.74 24.04
C ASN A 194 -19.99 2.64 24.44
N SER A 195 -19.29 2.32 25.53
CA SER A 195 -18.15 3.09 26.06
C SER A 195 -16.79 2.67 25.52
N ARG A 196 -16.73 1.68 24.61
CA ARG A 196 -15.48 1.13 24.08
C ARG A 196 -15.31 1.53 22.62
N ALA A 197 -14.12 1.97 22.25
CA ALA A 197 -13.79 2.20 20.85
C ALA A 197 -13.86 0.86 20.08
N SER A 198 -14.53 0.87 18.93
CA SER A 198 -14.75 -0.33 18.11
C SER A 198 -13.44 -1.01 17.69
N HIS A 199 -12.41 -0.23 17.34
CA HIS A 199 -11.09 -0.79 17.01
C HIS A 199 -10.43 -1.50 18.21
N ASN A 200 -10.63 -1.03 19.44
CA ASN A 200 -10.13 -1.69 20.64
C ASN A 200 -10.85 -3.01 20.92
N VAL A 201 -12.17 -3.07 20.70
CA VAL A 201 -12.93 -4.33 20.79
C VAL A 201 -12.37 -5.36 19.80
N SER A 202 -12.01 -4.94 18.59
CA SER A 202 -11.37 -5.80 17.58
C SER A 202 -9.95 -6.24 17.99
N PHE A 203 -9.12 -5.33 18.49
CA PHE A 203 -7.77 -5.65 19.00
C PHE A 203 -7.81 -6.63 20.19
N GLU A 204 -8.71 -6.43 21.14
CA GLU A 204 -8.92 -7.32 22.29
C GLU A 204 -9.33 -8.72 21.84
N TYR A 205 -10.20 -8.83 20.82
CA TYR A 205 -10.58 -10.12 20.25
C TYR A 205 -9.40 -10.83 19.58
N LEU A 206 -8.56 -10.09 18.85
CA LEU A 206 -7.35 -10.63 18.25
C LEU A 206 -6.35 -11.12 19.31
N LEU A 207 -6.13 -10.34 20.38
CA LEU A 207 -5.32 -10.77 21.53
C LEU A 207 -5.89 -12.04 22.17
N SER A 208 -7.21 -12.10 22.38
CA SER A 208 -7.89 -13.29 22.93
C SER A 208 -7.65 -14.54 22.07
N PHE A 209 -7.71 -14.40 20.74
CA PHE A 209 -7.41 -15.49 19.80
C PHE A 209 -5.98 -16.01 19.95
N PHE A 210 -4.99 -15.11 20.00
CA PHE A 210 -3.57 -15.49 20.16
C PHE A 210 -3.29 -16.11 21.53
N ARG A 211 -3.93 -15.60 22.59
CA ARG A 211 -3.86 -16.17 23.94
C ARG A 211 -4.42 -17.59 24.00
N ARG A 212 -5.54 -17.87 23.31
CA ARG A 212 -6.23 -19.16 23.46
C ARG A 212 -5.59 -20.31 22.69
N TYR A 213 -4.93 -20.01 21.57
CA TYR A 213 -4.34 -21.01 20.68
C TYR A 213 -2.81 -21.01 20.67
N ARG A 214 -2.15 -20.75 21.81
CA ARG A 214 -0.68 -20.67 21.93
C ARG A 214 0.06 -21.90 21.37
N ASP A 215 -0.52 -23.09 21.54
CA ASP A 215 0.07 -24.38 21.12
C ASP A 215 -0.28 -24.80 19.67
N ARG A 216 -0.77 -23.85 18.86
CA ARG A 216 -1.19 -24.10 17.47
C ARG A 216 -0.69 -23.01 16.54
N PRO A 217 -0.40 -23.33 15.26
CA PRO A 217 -0.24 -22.30 14.26
C PRO A 217 -1.56 -21.51 14.10
N ARG A 218 -1.45 -20.21 13.86
CA ARG A 218 -2.57 -19.27 13.88
C ARG A 218 -2.61 -18.46 12.59
N PHE A 219 -3.79 -18.35 11.98
CA PHE A 219 -4.08 -17.37 10.94
C PHE A 219 -5.22 -16.47 11.43
N ALA A 220 -4.98 -15.17 11.44
CA ALA A 220 -6.01 -14.20 11.77
C ALA A 220 -6.07 -13.10 10.72
N PHE A 221 -7.28 -12.72 10.35
CA PHE A 221 -7.58 -11.52 9.60
C PHE A 221 -8.55 -10.66 10.42
N ALA A 222 -8.16 -9.42 10.70
CA ALA A 222 -8.97 -8.42 11.38
C ALA A 222 -8.99 -7.13 10.53
N SER A 223 -10.19 -6.70 10.14
CA SER A 223 -10.41 -5.49 9.36
C SER A 223 -11.05 -4.40 10.21
N HIS A 224 -10.48 -3.20 10.10
CA HIS A 224 -10.90 -1.96 10.74
C HIS A 224 -11.40 -0.98 9.67
N CYS A 225 -12.69 -1.03 9.37
CA CYS A 225 -13.38 -0.16 8.42
C CYS A 225 -14.14 0.96 9.14
N ALA A 226 -14.75 0.67 10.29
CA ALA A 226 -15.62 1.60 11.01
C ALA A 226 -14.93 2.91 11.42
N ILE A 227 -13.60 2.91 11.61
CA ILE A 227 -12.83 4.08 12.06
C ILE A 227 -12.26 4.94 10.93
N SER A 228 -12.13 4.42 9.70
CA SER A 228 -11.34 5.09 8.65
C SER A 228 -12.01 5.20 7.27
N HIS A 229 -13.13 4.51 7.04
CA HIS A 229 -13.76 4.45 5.72
C HIS A 229 -14.27 5.83 5.21
N ASP A 230 -14.92 6.62 6.08
CA ASP A 230 -15.61 7.86 5.67
C ASP A 230 -14.77 9.14 5.88
N ASP A 231 -13.82 9.13 6.81
CA ASP A 231 -12.96 10.27 7.13
C ASP A 231 -11.49 9.84 7.28
N ILE A 232 -10.60 10.48 6.53
CA ILE A 232 -9.16 10.23 6.58
C ILE A 232 -8.50 10.66 7.89
N ASN A 233 -9.19 11.46 8.71
CA ASN A 233 -8.66 12.03 9.94
C ASN A 233 -8.94 11.15 11.16
N THR A 234 -10.05 10.42 11.19
CA THR A 234 -10.53 9.66 12.35
C THR A 234 -9.63 8.47 12.69
N ILE A 235 -8.89 7.93 11.72
CA ILE A 235 -7.85 6.92 11.99
C ILE A 235 -6.76 7.43 12.95
N GLY A 236 -6.59 8.75 13.09
CA GLY A 236 -5.67 9.32 14.07
C GLY A 236 -6.03 8.98 15.52
N TYR A 237 -7.29 8.63 15.82
CA TYR A 237 -7.69 8.14 17.14
C TYR A 237 -7.09 6.78 17.49
N VAL A 238 -6.62 6.04 16.48
CA VAL A 238 -6.07 4.69 16.64
C VAL A 238 -4.57 4.72 16.98
N ASP A 239 -3.87 5.85 16.82
CA ASP A 239 -2.39 5.85 16.88
C ASP A 239 -1.83 5.35 18.22
N ASP A 240 -2.38 5.80 19.35
CA ASP A 240 -1.97 5.33 20.68
C ASP A 240 -2.41 3.88 20.91
N ASP A 241 -3.63 3.54 20.51
CA ASP A 241 -4.22 2.22 20.75
C ASP A 241 -3.56 1.11 19.93
N LEU A 242 -3.21 1.38 18.67
CA LEU A 242 -2.45 0.45 17.84
C LEU A 242 -1.05 0.24 18.42
N LYS A 243 -0.38 1.29 18.89
CA LYS A 243 0.90 1.14 19.59
C LYS A 243 0.74 0.26 20.83
N ILE A 244 -0.27 0.48 21.66
CA ILE A 244 -0.55 -0.33 22.86
C ILE A 244 -0.80 -1.79 22.48
N PHE A 245 -1.59 -2.03 21.43
CA PHE A 245 -1.81 -3.37 20.91
C PHE A 245 -0.50 -4.06 20.47
N LEU A 246 0.37 -3.33 19.76
CA LEU A 246 1.67 -3.85 19.30
C LEU A 246 2.61 -4.15 20.47
N ASP A 247 2.67 -3.26 21.46
CA ASP A 247 3.45 -3.47 22.69
C ASP A 247 2.95 -4.72 23.43
N GLU A 248 1.64 -4.96 23.52
CA GLU A 248 1.10 -6.16 24.16
C GLU A 248 1.38 -7.43 23.32
N PHE A 249 1.33 -7.33 21.99
CA PHE A 249 1.72 -8.42 21.08
C PHE A 249 3.20 -8.82 21.26
N GLU A 250 4.09 -7.85 21.47
CA GLU A 250 5.50 -8.09 21.78
C GLU A 250 5.68 -8.68 23.18
N LYS A 251 5.08 -8.04 24.20
CA LYS A 251 5.18 -8.44 25.61
C LYS A 251 4.67 -9.85 25.88
N GLU A 252 3.67 -10.31 25.15
CA GLU A 252 3.14 -11.68 25.25
C GLU A 252 3.85 -12.69 24.33
N SER A 253 4.96 -12.31 23.69
CA SER A 253 5.72 -13.17 22.77
C SER A 253 4.91 -13.65 21.57
N PHE A 254 3.87 -12.92 21.16
CA PHE A 254 3.11 -13.28 19.95
C PHE A 254 3.89 -12.97 18.69
N LEU A 255 4.72 -11.93 18.67
CA LEU A 255 5.59 -11.61 17.54
C LEU A 255 6.72 -12.63 17.30
N ASP A 256 7.09 -13.42 18.32
CA ASP A 256 8.20 -14.39 18.24
C ASP A 256 7.96 -15.49 17.21
N ASN A 257 6.71 -15.70 16.77
CA ASN A 257 6.38 -16.73 15.79
C ASN A 257 5.38 -16.23 14.73
N THR A 258 5.17 -14.92 14.61
CA THR A 258 4.12 -14.36 13.75
C THR A 258 4.71 -13.48 12.65
N MET A 259 4.35 -13.77 11.40
CA MET A 259 4.41 -12.80 10.33
C MET A 259 3.21 -11.85 10.50
N LEU A 260 3.46 -10.67 11.04
CA LEU A 260 2.45 -9.63 11.20
C LEU A 260 2.45 -8.75 9.95
N ILE A 261 1.29 -8.62 9.31
CA ILE A 261 1.07 -7.73 8.18
C ILE A 261 0.04 -6.69 8.60
N ILE A 262 0.49 -5.45 8.80
CA ILE A 262 -0.40 -4.30 8.97
C ILE A 262 -0.52 -3.61 7.62
N PHE A 263 -1.74 -3.50 7.11
CA PHE A 263 -1.96 -3.01 5.76
C PHE A 263 -3.28 -2.25 5.59
N SER A 264 -3.48 -1.72 4.39
CA SER A 264 -4.72 -1.13 3.91
C SER A 264 -5.05 -1.74 2.55
N ASP A 265 -6.33 -1.82 2.24
CA ASP A 265 -6.82 -2.23 0.93
C ASP A 265 -6.56 -1.17 -0.15
N HIS A 266 -6.91 0.09 0.11
CA HIS A 266 -6.68 1.23 -0.76
C HIS A 266 -6.53 2.51 0.07
N GLY A 267 -6.09 3.62 -0.52
CA GLY A 267 -6.24 4.95 0.11
C GLY A 267 -7.66 5.51 0.00
N ALA A 268 -7.84 6.77 0.36
CA ALA A 268 -9.18 7.36 0.45
C ALA A 268 -9.89 7.45 -0.92
N ARG A 269 -11.06 6.81 -1.04
CA ARG A 269 -11.83 6.70 -2.30
C ARG A 269 -12.98 7.70 -2.42
N PHE A 270 -13.74 7.91 -1.36
CA PHE A 270 -15.02 8.63 -1.40
C PHE A 270 -14.98 10.10 -0.94
N ILE A 271 -13.78 10.67 -0.83
CA ILE A 271 -13.60 12.06 -0.40
C ILE A 271 -13.14 12.95 -1.55
N ASN A 272 -13.39 14.27 -1.45
CA ASN A 272 -13.00 15.23 -2.48
C ASN A 272 -11.51 15.21 -2.82
N LEU A 273 -10.64 14.83 -1.86
CA LEU A 273 -9.20 14.65 -2.10
C LEU A 273 -8.95 13.73 -3.30
N ARG A 274 -9.75 12.67 -3.49
CA ARG A 274 -9.60 11.71 -4.57
C ARG A 274 -9.77 12.29 -5.98
N LYS A 275 -10.35 13.49 -6.11
CA LYS A 275 -10.46 14.19 -7.40
C LYS A 275 -9.14 14.83 -7.85
N THR A 276 -8.22 15.08 -6.91
CA THR A 276 -6.88 15.64 -7.16
C THR A 276 -5.90 14.56 -7.60
N LEU A 277 -4.84 14.93 -8.32
CA LEU A 277 -3.82 13.99 -8.77
C LEU A 277 -3.12 13.28 -7.60
N GLN A 278 -2.82 14.03 -6.53
CA GLN A 278 -2.28 13.49 -5.29
C GLN A 278 -3.22 12.46 -4.65
N GLY A 279 -4.52 12.76 -4.57
CA GLY A 279 -5.49 11.81 -4.02
C GLY A 279 -5.65 10.56 -4.86
N LYS A 280 -5.53 10.65 -6.20
CA LYS A 280 -5.51 9.46 -7.06
C LYS A 280 -4.29 8.59 -6.78
N LEU A 281 -3.12 9.17 -6.58
CA LEU A 281 -1.91 8.43 -6.21
C LEU A 281 -2.05 7.79 -4.83
N GLU A 282 -2.54 8.55 -3.83
CA GLU A 282 -2.74 8.04 -2.48
C GLU A 282 -3.75 6.88 -2.44
N GLU A 283 -4.82 6.91 -3.22
CA GLU A 283 -5.74 5.76 -3.35
C GLU A 283 -5.01 4.49 -3.81
N ARG A 284 -4.08 4.62 -4.77
CA ARG A 284 -3.37 3.51 -5.41
C ARG A 284 -2.15 3.02 -4.64
N LEU A 285 -1.76 3.72 -3.58
CA LEU A 285 -0.57 3.43 -2.76
C LEU A 285 -0.97 3.22 -1.30
N PRO A 286 -1.69 2.12 -1.00
CA PRO A 286 -2.10 1.79 0.36
C PRO A 286 -0.89 1.57 1.28
N PHE A 287 -1.11 1.67 2.58
CA PHE A 287 -0.10 1.26 3.55
C PHE A 287 0.06 -0.26 3.58
N MET A 288 1.29 -0.76 3.65
CA MET A 288 1.57 -2.15 4.01
C MET A 288 2.95 -2.25 4.69
N SER A 289 3.00 -2.96 5.80
CA SER A 289 4.21 -3.32 6.51
C SER A 289 4.19 -4.79 6.91
N ILE A 290 5.34 -5.44 6.84
CA ILE A 290 5.52 -6.85 7.19
C ILE A 290 6.60 -6.95 8.27
N THR A 291 6.22 -7.47 9.43
CA THR A 291 7.13 -7.80 10.54
C THR A 291 7.37 -9.31 10.54
N LEU A 292 8.63 -9.72 10.59
CA LEU A 292 9.03 -11.14 10.64
C LEU A 292 9.75 -11.45 11.96
N PRO A 293 9.55 -12.64 12.55
CA PRO A 293 10.27 -13.05 13.75
C PRO A 293 11.80 -13.07 13.55
N LYS A 294 12.57 -12.81 14.62
CA LYS A 294 14.04 -12.83 14.56
C LYS A 294 14.59 -14.16 14.04
N TRP A 295 14.08 -15.28 14.54
CA TRP A 295 14.51 -16.61 14.10
C TRP A 295 14.26 -16.85 12.61
N PHE A 296 13.22 -16.24 12.01
CA PHE A 296 12.95 -16.37 10.59
C PHE A 296 14.05 -15.66 9.79
N GLN A 297 14.44 -14.45 10.22
CA GLN A 297 15.49 -13.67 9.58
C GLN A 297 16.85 -14.38 9.64
N GLU A 298 17.15 -15.01 10.78
CA GLU A 298 18.39 -15.77 11.01
C GLU A 298 18.41 -17.10 10.24
N LYS A 299 17.28 -17.83 10.21
CA LYS A 299 17.18 -19.14 9.57
C LYS A 299 16.96 -19.08 8.06
N TYR A 300 16.30 -18.03 7.56
CA TYR A 300 15.97 -17.83 6.16
C TYR A 300 16.44 -16.46 5.65
N PRO A 301 17.75 -16.16 5.73
CA PRO A 301 18.28 -14.86 5.35
C PRO A 301 17.99 -14.51 3.89
N ASP A 302 18.00 -15.50 2.98
CA ASP A 302 17.69 -15.28 1.57
C ASP A 302 16.24 -14.84 1.34
N LEU A 303 15.28 -15.45 2.04
CA LEU A 303 13.86 -15.07 1.94
C LEU A 303 13.62 -13.66 2.51
N ASN A 304 14.29 -13.35 3.62
CA ASN A 304 14.23 -12.02 4.23
C ASN A 304 14.86 -10.95 3.32
N ASN A 305 16.04 -11.22 2.74
CA ASN A 305 16.71 -10.31 1.82
C ASN A 305 15.87 -10.07 0.55
N ASN A 306 15.22 -11.12 0.03
CA ASN A 306 14.27 -10.98 -1.07
C ASN A 306 13.10 -10.09 -0.69
N LEU A 307 12.52 -10.24 0.51
CA LEU A 307 11.44 -9.37 0.97
C LEU A 307 11.88 -7.90 1.08
N VAL A 308 13.07 -7.64 1.65
CA VAL A 308 13.65 -6.29 1.74
C VAL A 308 13.88 -5.68 0.35
N TYR A 309 14.40 -6.46 -0.60
CA TYR A 309 14.58 -6.02 -1.98
C TYR A 309 13.22 -5.72 -2.64
N ASN A 310 12.28 -6.66 -2.53
CA ASN A 310 10.95 -6.57 -3.13
C ASN A 310 10.11 -5.43 -2.56
N SER A 311 10.38 -4.96 -1.34
CA SER A 311 9.70 -3.81 -0.74
C SER A 311 9.91 -2.50 -1.51
N HIS A 312 10.90 -2.45 -2.41
CA HIS A 312 11.20 -1.33 -3.32
C HIS A 312 10.79 -1.60 -4.78
N ILE A 313 10.00 -2.64 -5.01
CA ILE A 313 9.47 -3.05 -6.31
C ILE A 313 7.94 -2.92 -6.28
N LEU A 314 7.32 -2.73 -7.44
CA LEU A 314 5.86 -2.72 -7.57
C LEU A 314 5.28 -4.08 -7.14
N THR A 315 4.55 -4.12 -6.03
CA THR A 315 3.87 -5.31 -5.49
C THR A 315 2.37 -5.12 -5.46
N SER A 316 1.63 -6.21 -5.28
CA SER A 316 0.18 -6.23 -5.28
C SER A 316 -0.35 -7.28 -4.29
N PRO A 317 -1.65 -7.24 -3.97
CA PRO A 317 -2.32 -8.28 -3.18
C PRO A 317 -2.07 -9.72 -3.68
N PHE A 318 -1.88 -9.92 -4.99
CA PHE A 318 -1.58 -11.24 -5.55
C PHE A 318 -0.23 -11.80 -5.08
N ASP A 319 0.77 -10.93 -4.87
CA ASP A 319 2.08 -11.33 -4.37
C ASP A 319 2.00 -11.74 -2.89
N VAL A 320 1.11 -11.10 -2.12
CA VAL A 320 0.80 -11.52 -0.75
C VAL A 320 0.16 -12.91 -0.74
N TYR A 321 -0.83 -13.18 -1.60
CA TYR A 321 -1.40 -14.53 -1.74
C TYR A 321 -0.32 -15.57 -2.06
N ALA A 322 0.53 -15.29 -3.05
CA ALA A 322 1.63 -16.17 -3.43
C ALA A 322 2.61 -16.40 -2.26
N THR A 323 2.84 -15.39 -1.42
CA THR A 323 3.67 -15.50 -0.21
C THR A 323 3.04 -16.39 0.86
N LEU A 324 1.75 -16.23 1.13
CA LEU A 324 1.03 -17.09 2.08
C LEU A 324 1.04 -18.56 1.61
N ARG A 325 0.86 -18.79 0.31
CA ARG A 325 0.98 -20.13 -0.29
C ARG A 325 2.41 -20.68 -0.22
N HIS A 326 3.41 -19.83 -0.38
CA HIS A 326 4.82 -20.23 -0.28
C HIS A 326 5.17 -20.67 1.15
N ILE A 327 4.68 -19.98 2.18
CA ILE A 327 4.84 -20.41 3.58
C ILE A 327 4.33 -21.84 3.78
N LEU A 328 3.21 -22.23 3.17
CA LEU A 328 2.65 -23.58 3.33
C LEU A 328 3.39 -24.68 2.56
N SER A 329 4.14 -24.32 1.52
CA SER A 329 4.75 -25.25 0.57
C SER A 329 6.28 -25.24 0.57
N TYR A 330 6.91 -24.31 1.28
CA TYR A 330 8.36 -24.21 1.40
C TYR A 330 8.98 -25.56 1.82
N PRO A 331 10.11 -25.99 1.21
CA PRO A 331 10.99 -25.23 0.31
C PRO A 331 10.55 -25.19 -1.16
N GLN A 332 9.42 -25.80 -1.51
CA GLN A 332 8.92 -25.74 -2.88
C GLN A 332 8.21 -24.41 -3.14
N TYR A 333 8.43 -23.85 -4.33
CA TYR A 333 7.62 -22.73 -4.79
C TYR A 333 6.15 -23.17 -4.94
N PRO A 334 5.17 -22.36 -4.53
CA PRO A 334 3.76 -22.76 -4.54
C PRO A 334 3.26 -23.01 -5.96
N SER A 335 2.56 -24.14 -6.16
CA SER A 335 1.86 -24.43 -7.42
C SER A 335 0.54 -23.65 -7.53
N GLY A 336 0.08 -23.44 -8.77
CA GLY A 336 -1.23 -22.84 -9.05
C GLY A 336 -1.32 -21.34 -8.75
N ILE A 337 -0.18 -20.65 -8.73
CA ILE A 337 -0.10 -19.18 -8.77
C ILE A 337 -0.30 -18.74 -10.23
N ILE A 338 -1.33 -17.93 -10.46
CA ILE A 338 -1.70 -17.45 -11.81
C ILE A 338 -1.20 -16.01 -12.00
N THR A 339 -1.41 -15.17 -11.00
CA THR A 339 -0.95 -13.78 -10.94
C THR A 339 -0.14 -13.58 -9.66
N GLY A 340 0.83 -12.67 -9.70
CA GLY A 340 1.71 -12.37 -8.58
C GLY A 340 2.85 -13.36 -8.42
N GLN A 341 3.79 -13.02 -7.55
CA GLN A 341 4.96 -13.80 -7.20
C GLN A 341 5.19 -13.73 -5.69
N SER A 342 5.67 -14.79 -5.06
CA SER A 342 5.98 -14.73 -3.63
C SER A 342 7.02 -13.65 -3.34
N LEU A 343 6.73 -12.82 -2.33
CA LEU A 343 7.64 -11.79 -1.80
C LEU A 343 8.91 -12.37 -1.17
N PHE A 344 8.95 -13.69 -0.91
CA PHE A 344 10.14 -14.41 -0.45
C PHE A 344 11.03 -14.90 -1.59
N SER A 345 10.61 -14.71 -2.84
CA SER A 345 11.42 -14.93 -4.04
C SER A 345 11.78 -13.59 -4.66
N ARG A 346 13.00 -13.44 -5.20
CA ARG A 346 13.42 -12.19 -5.85
C ARG A 346 12.52 -11.87 -7.05
N ILE A 347 11.89 -10.70 -7.04
CA ILE A 347 11.06 -10.21 -8.14
C ILE A 347 11.93 -9.35 -9.07
N GLU A 348 12.16 -9.80 -10.29
CA GLU A 348 12.99 -9.06 -11.25
C GLU A 348 12.33 -7.75 -11.67
N ARG A 349 12.98 -6.62 -11.34
CA ARG A 349 12.49 -5.26 -11.60
C ARG A 349 12.19 -5.01 -13.08
N THR A 350 13.04 -5.54 -13.98
CA THR A 350 12.92 -5.35 -15.43
C THR A 350 11.67 -5.99 -16.02
N ASN A 351 11.15 -7.06 -15.39
CA ASN A 351 9.96 -7.76 -15.83
C ASN A 351 8.69 -7.26 -15.12
N ARG A 352 8.83 -6.33 -14.17
CA ARG A 352 7.74 -5.91 -13.30
C ARG A 352 7.03 -4.67 -13.83
N THR A 353 5.90 -4.91 -14.47
CA THR A 353 4.98 -3.88 -14.99
C THR A 353 3.62 -3.97 -14.31
N CYS A 354 2.80 -2.91 -14.31
CA CYS A 354 1.43 -2.97 -13.80
C CYS A 354 0.61 -4.13 -14.40
N ALA A 355 0.77 -4.42 -15.69
CA ALA A 355 0.09 -5.56 -16.31
C ALA A 355 0.54 -6.90 -15.69
N SER A 356 1.85 -7.08 -15.45
CA SER A 356 2.38 -8.30 -14.81
C SER A 356 1.91 -8.49 -13.36
N THR A 357 1.50 -7.42 -12.69
CA THR A 357 1.01 -7.43 -11.30
C THR A 357 -0.52 -7.51 -11.23
N GLY A 358 -1.21 -7.68 -12.36
CA GLY A 358 -2.67 -7.69 -12.41
C GLY A 358 -3.32 -6.33 -12.22
N VAL A 359 -2.57 -5.24 -12.40
CA VAL A 359 -3.02 -3.86 -12.20
C VAL A 359 -3.40 -3.25 -13.54
N ALA A 360 -4.66 -2.81 -13.67
CA ALA A 360 -5.15 -2.13 -14.86
C ALA A 360 -4.50 -0.74 -15.00
N ASP A 361 -4.38 -0.22 -16.23
CA ASP A 361 -3.66 1.03 -16.50
C ASP A 361 -4.19 2.24 -15.72
N HIS A 362 -5.50 2.33 -15.48
CA HIS A 362 -6.08 3.42 -14.71
C HIS A 362 -5.82 3.32 -13.20
N TYR A 363 -5.40 2.15 -12.71
CA TYR A 363 -4.94 1.91 -11.34
C TYR A 363 -3.41 1.93 -11.21
N CYS A 364 -2.68 1.93 -12.32
CA CYS A 364 -1.22 1.92 -12.32
C CYS A 364 -0.65 3.20 -11.70
N PRO A 365 0.16 3.12 -10.62
CA PRO A 365 0.78 4.29 -10.01
C PRO A 365 2.10 4.70 -10.69
N CYS A 366 2.57 3.94 -11.69
CA CYS A 366 3.78 4.27 -12.44
C CYS A 366 3.61 5.57 -13.22
N LEU A 367 4.72 6.27 -13.39
CA LEU A 367 4.78 7.57 -14.05
C LEU A 367 5.31 7.42 -15.48
N ASP A 368 4.78 8.21 -16.38
CA ASP A 368 5.19 8.37 -17.78
C ASP A 368 5.79 9.78 -18.00
N LEU A 369 6.53 9.95 -19.08
CA LEU A 369 6.95 11.27 -19.56
C LEU A 369 5.83 11.90 -20.41
N GLU A 370 5.30 13.02 -19.94
CA GLU A 370 4.29 13.82 -20.62
C GLU A 370 4.94 15.05 -21.25
N ALA A 371 4.75 15.26 -22.55
CA ALA A 371 5.22 16.46 -23.23
C ALA A 371 4.54 17.72 -22.65
N VAL A 372 5.33 18.77 -22.42
CA VAL A 372 4.84 20.07 -21.92
C VAL A 372 5.13 21.18 -22.92
N SER A 373 4.33 22.25 -22.84
CA SER A 373 4.54 23.39 -23.71
C SER A 373 5.86 24.08 -23.37
N LEU A 374 6.64 24.43 -24.40
CA LEU A 374 7.90 25.14 -24.27
C LEU A 374 7.70 26.59 -23.76
N ASP A 375 6.45 27.08 -23.82
CA ASP A 375 6.08 28.40 -23.33
C ASP A 375 5.75 28.45 -21.85
N GLU A 376 5.63 27.30 -21.17
CA GLU A 376 5.40 27.26 -19.73
C GLU A 376 6.56 27.97 -18.99
N PRO A 377 6.28 28.91 -18.07
CA PRO A 377 7.32 29.66 -17.34
C PRO A 377 8.34 28.75 -16.65
N VAL A 378 7.88 27.62 -16.09
CA VAL A 378 8.75 26.65 -15.42
C VAL A 378 9.77 26.03 -16.38
N VAL A 379 9.42 25.78 -17.65
CA VAL A 379 10.35 25.21 -18.64
C VAL A 379 11.47 26.21 -18.95
N LYS A 380 11.13 27.49 -19.09
CA LYS A 380 12.09 28.58 -19.31
C LYS A 380 12.99 28.80 -18.09
N GLU A 381 12.42 28.75 -16.88
CA GLU A 381 13.16 28.82 -15.62
C GLU A 381 14.17 27.68 -15.48
N LEU A 382 13.76 26.45 -15.79
CA LEU A 382 14.61 25.27 -15.72
C LEU A 382 15.76 25.33 -16.73
N ALA A 383 15.50 25.75 -17.96
CA ALA A 383 16.56 25.95 -18.96
C ALA A 383 17.58 27.01 -18.50
N ALA A 384 17.10 28.12 -17.90
CA ALA A 384 17.97 29.15 -17.34
C ALA A 384 18.78 28.66 -16.14
N PHE A 385 18.17 27.88 -15.24
CA PHE A 385 18.84 27.25 -14.11
C PHE A 385 19.98 26.33 -14.57
N VAL A 386 19.72 25.46 -15.55
CA VAL A 386 20.74 24.55 -16.09
C VAL A 386 21.83 25.32 -16.81
N LEU A 387 21.49 26.31 -17.64
CA LEU A 387 22.47 27.14 -18.31
C LEU A 387 23.37 27.90 -17.33
N LYS A 388 22.79 28.41 -16.24
CA LYS A 388 23.57 29.03 -15.17
C LYS A 388 24.56 28.04 -14.58
N HIS A 389 24.12 26.82 -14.25
CA HIS A 389 25.00 25.78 -13.74
C HIS A 389 26.13 25.43 -14.73
N ILE A 390 25.83 25.29 -16.02
CA ILE A 390 26.84 25.05 -17.07
C ILE A 390 27.88 26.18 -17.08
N ASN A 391 27.41 27.43 -17.06
CA ASN A 391 28.31 28.58 -17.06
C ASN A 391 29.18 28.62 -15.80
N ASP A 392 28.60 28.37 -14.61
CA ASP A 392 29.30 28.30 -13.34
C ASP A 392 30.42 27.23 -13.39
N LEU A 393 30.15 26.05 -13.99
CA LEU A 393 31.17 25.02 -14.22
C LEU A 393 32.30 25.50 -15.14
N THR A 394 32.00 26.27 -16.18
CA THR A 394 33.01 26.80 -17.11
C THR A 394 33.64 28.13 -16.69
N SER A 395 33.29 28.66 -15.52
CA SER A 395 33.84 29.91 -15.00
C SER A 395 34.28 29.84 -13.54
N HIS A 396 34.38 28.64 -12.95
CA HIS A 396 34.75 28.48 -11.54
C HIS A 396 36.22 28.80 -11.23
N THR A 397 37.05 28.97 -12.26
CA THR A 397 38.44 29.45 -12.13
C THR A 397 38.73 30.61 -13.08
N ASP A 398 39.74 31.41 -12.74
CA ASP A 398 40.25 32.48 -13.62
C ASP A 398 40.77 31.95 -14.96
N GLU A 399 41.28 30.72 -14.99
CA GLU A 399 41.73 30.06 -16.23
C GLU A 399 40.53 29.73 -17.12
N LEU A 400 39.54 29.02 -16.57
CA LEU A 400 38.36 28.59 -17.33
C LEU A 400 37.52 29.78 -17.81
N SER A 401 37.35 30.81 -16.99
CA SER A 401 36.61 32.02 -17.37
C SER A 401 37.26 32.80 -18.52
N LYS A 402 38.58 32.68 -18.71
CA LYS A 402 39.30 33.27 -19.86
C LYS A 402 39.26 32.37 -21.09
N LEU A 403 39.29 31.05 -20.89
CA LEU A 403 39.34 30.08 -21.98
C LEU A 403 37.98 29.75 -22.56
N CYS A 404 36.92 29.70 -21.76
CA CYS A 404 35.57 29.33 -22.19
C CYS A 404 34.68 30.57 -22.34
N GLN A 405 34.00 30.67 -23.47
CA GLN A 405 32.99 31.70 -23.69
C GLN A 405 31.74 31.39 -22.87
N ARG A 406 31.15 32.45 -22.30
CA ARG A 406 29.88 32.36 -21.59
C ARG A 406 28.77 31.98 -22.57
N LEU A 407 28.09 30.87 -22.28
CA LEU A 407 27.00 30.36 -23.11
C LEU A 407 25.69 31.11 -22.83
N GLN A 408 24.89 31.23 -23.88
CA GLN A 408 23.53 31.76 -23.85
C GLN A 408 22.56 30.69 -24.35
N LEU A 409 21.33 30.70 -23.83
CA LEU A 409 20.27 29.83 -24.31
C LEU A 409 19.92 30.26 -25.74
N LYS A 410 20.01 29.33 -26.69
CA LYS A 410 19.63 29.57 -28.08
C LYS A 410 18.16 29.20 -28.31
N GLU A 411 17.80 27.96 -27.98
CA GLU A 411 16.46 27.44 -28.23
C GLU A 411 16.19 26.22 -27.34
N ILE A 412 14.98 26.11 -26.78
CA ILE A 412 14.51 24.89 -26.12
C ILE A 412 13.86 24.01 -27.20
N LYS A 413 14.27 22.74 -27.30
CA LYS A 413 13.83 21.80 -28.34
C LYS A 413 12.66 20.93 -27.90
N SER A 414 12.72 20.44 -26.66
CA SER A 414 11.65 19.63 -26.08
C SER A 414 11.65 19.76 -24.57
N ALA A 415 10.50 19.54 -23.98
CA ALA A 415 10.34 19.46 -22.54
C ALA A 415 9.29 18.39 -22.22
N PHE A 416 9.62 17.53 -21.26
CA PHE A 416 8.75 16.51 -20.70
C PHE A 416 8.71 16.65 -19.19
N ARG A 417 7.60 16.25 -18.58
CA ARG A 417 7.48 16.10 -17.13
C ARG A 417 7.03 14.70 -16.78
N GLU A 418 7.50 14.20 -15.65
CA GLU A 418 7.07 12.93 -15.07
C GLU A 418 5.65 13.09 -14.49
N MET A 419 4.71 12.29 -14.99
CA MET A 419 3.28 12.36 -14.61
C MET A 419 2.67 10.97 -14.54
N PRO A 420 1.63 10.74 -13.72
CA PRO A 420 0.88 9.48 -13.77
C PRO A 420 0.34 9.20 -15.17
N LYS A 421 0.17 7.93 -15.53
CA LYS A 421 -0.40 7.55 -16.84
C LYS A 421 -1.69 8.32 -17.15
N GLU A 422 -1.91 8.66 -18.42
CA GLU A 422 -3.10 9.44 -18.83
C GLU A 422 -4.42 8.77 -18.41
N ALA A 423 -4.51 7.45 -18.50
CA ALA A 423 -5.69 6.68 -18.06
C ALA A 423 -6.00 6.92 -16.57
N MET A 424 -4.98 7.02 -15.71
CA MET A 424 -5.14 7.35 -14.30
C MET A 424 -5.54 8.83 -14.12
N GLN A 425 -4.88 9.73 -14.84
CA GLN A 425 -5.20 11.16 -14.81
C GLN A 425 -6.64 11.45 -15.24
N ARG A 426 -7.22 10.64 -16.14
CA ARG A 426 -8.61 10.75 -16.60
C ARG A 426 -9.60 9.88 -15.83
N PHE A 427 -9.15 8.97 -14.97
CA PHE A 427 -10.06 8.09 -14.24
C PHE A 427 -11.01 8.90 -13.35
N GLU A 428 -12.31 8.71 -13.56
CA GLU A 428 -13.37 9.34 -12.77
C GLU A 428 -13.90 8.37 -11.72
N ARG A 429 -14.38 7.21 -12.17
CA ARG A 429 -14.92 6.15 -11.32
C ARG A 429 -14.93 4.82 -12.06
N SER A 430 -15.13 3.74 -11.33
CA SER A 430 -15.42 2.44 -11.93
C SER A 430 -16.90 2.30 -12.25
N LYS A 431 -17.20 1.46 -13.24
CA LYS A 431 -18.56 1.12 -13.68
C LYS A 431 -18.69 -0.39 -13.91
N HIS A 432 -19.94 -0.84 -13.97
CA HIS A 432 -20.24 -2.20 -14.42
C HIS A 432 -19.73 -2.43 -15.83
N ALA A 433 -19.27 -3.64 -16.09
CA ALA A 433 -18.93 -4.04 -17.45
C ALA A 433 -20.17 -4.07 -18.34
N ALA A 434 -20.02 -3.69 -19.61
CA ALA A 434 -21.15 -3.66 -20.56
C ALA A 434 -21.74 -5.06 -20.82
N ASP A 435 -20.91 -6.09 -20.76
CA ASP A 435 -21.30 -7.51 -20.85
C ASP A 435 -21.80 -8.10 -19.51
N ASP A 436 -21.92 -7.26 -18.49
CA ASP A 436 -22.36 -7.61 -17.14
C ASP A 436 -21.48 -8.68 -16.44
N LYS A 437 -20.24 -8.89 -16.91
CA LYS A 437 -19.34 -9.92 -16.36
C LYS A 437 -18.81 -9.61 -14.96
N CYS A 438 -18.69 -8.33 -14.59
CA CYS A 438 -18.23 -7.91 -13.27
C CYS A 438 -18.76 -6.53 -12.85
N ASP A 439 -18.75 -6.28 -11.54
CA ASP A 439 -19.03 -4.97 -10.95
C ASP A 439 -17.75 -4.16 -10.81
N SER A 440 -17.84 -2.85 -11.08
CA SER A 440 -16.76 -1.89 -10.88
C SER A 440 -15.41 -2.30 -11.50
N CYS A 441 -15.43 -2.96 -12.65
CA CYS A 441 -14.23 -3.51 -13.29
C CYS A 441 -13.88 -2.82 -14.62
N GLU A 442 -14.76 -1.96 -15.14
CA GLU A 442 -14.45 -1.06 -16.24
C GLU A 442 -14.26 0.36 -15.73
N ALA A 443 -13.31 1.08 -16.30
CA ALA A 443 -13.10 2.48 -15.98
C ALA A 443 -14.05 3.36 -16.80
N LEU A 444 -14.63 4.36 -16.13
CA LEU A 444 -15.15 5.55 -16.79
C LEU A 444 -14.06 6.62 -16.77
N LEU A 445 -13.66 7.06 -17.96
CA LEU A 445 -12.66 8.12 -18.14
C LEU A 445 -13.38 9.44 -18.43
N GLY A 446 -12.99 10.47 -17.70
CA GLY A 446 -13.48 11.84 -17.86
C GLY A 446 -12.39 12.79 -18.35
N GLN A 447 -12.52 14.05 -17.92
CA GLN A 447 -11.51 15.07 -18.18
C GLN A 447 -10.21 14.76 -17.43
N LYS A 448 -9.10 15.23 -17.99
CA LYS A 448 -7.79 15.11 -17.37
C LYS A 448 -7.75 15.97 -16.10
N THR A 449 -7.35 15.37 -14.98
CA THR A 449 -7.21 16.09 -13.71
C THR A 449 -6.15 17.19 -13.80
N GLU A 450 -6.42 18.32 -13.16
CA GLU A 450 -5.47 19.43 -13.04
C GLU A 450 -4.14 18.96 -12.45
N ASN A 451 -3.03 19.41 -13.03
CA ASN A 451 -1.71 19.06 -12.56
C ASN A 451 -1.32 19.90 -11.33
N THR A 452 -1.41 19.29 -10.15
CA THR A 452 -0.97 19.90 -8.89
C THR A 452 0.49 19.56 -8.53
N LEU A 453 1.21 18.79 -9.34
CA LEU A 453 2.57 18.29 -9.07
C LEU A 453 3.67 19.12 -9.73
N VAL A 454 3.34 20.24 -10.38
CA VAL A 454 4.29 21.11 -11.11
C VAL A 454 5.52 21.50 -10.26
N ARG A 455 5.33 21.66 -8.94
CA ARG A 455 6.36 22.07 -7.98
C ARG A 455 7.17 20.90 -7.38
N ASP A 456 6.74 19.66 -7.63
CA ASP A 456 7.28 18.44 -7.01
C ASP A 456 7.31 17.29 -8.05
N THR A 457 7.91 17.55 -9.22
CA THR A 457 8.05 16.56 -10.31
C THR A 457 9.42 16.64 -10.97
N LEU A 458 9.77 15.59 -11.73
CA LEU A 458 10.95 15.56 -12.59
C LEU A 458 10.59 16.13 -13.97
N TYR A 459 11.41 17.05 -14.46
CA TYR A 459 11.38 17.52 -15.84
C TYR A 459 12.59 16.96 -16.60
N GLN A 460 12.39 16.59 -17.85
CA GLN A 460 13.45 16.33 -18.80
C GLN A 460 13.37 17.41 -19.88
N ILE A 461 14.44 18.19 -20.04
CA ILE A 461 14.50 19.26 -21.04
C ILE A 461 15.65 19.01 -22.01
N GLN A 462 15.41 19.33 -23.27
CA GLN A 462 16.45 19.39 -24.29
C GLN A 462 16.53 20.81 -24.83
N PHE A 463 17.74 21.37 -24.91
CA PHE A 463 17.95 22.74 -25.39
C PHE A 463 19.30 22.90 -26.06
N THR A 464 19.41 23.92 -26.88
CA THR A 464 20.64 24.31 -27.56
C THR A 464 21.17 25.62 -27.02
N THR A 465 22.49 25.81 -27.07
CA THR A 465 23.15 27.04 -26.63
C THR A 465 23.96 27.68 -27.73
N SER A 466 24.28 28.96 -27.53
CA SER A 466 25.15 29.78 -28.39
C SER A 466 26.31 30.32 -27.54
N PRO A 467 27.53 30.50 -28.09
CA PRO A 467 27.93 30.31 -29.48
C PRO A 467 28.38 28.88 -29.84
N ASN A 468 28.35 27.96 -28.89
CA ASN A 468 28.90 26.62 -29.07
C ASN A 468 28.00 25.67 -29.88
N GLU A 469 26.76 26.06 -30.16
CA GLU A 469 25.77 25.22 -30.85
C GLU A 469 25.55 23.86 -30.17
N GLY A 470 25.85 23.76 -28.88
CA GLY A 470 25.76 22.52 -28.12
C GLY A 470 24.32 22.13 -27.84
N PHE A 471 23.99 20.86 -28.05
CA PHE A 471 22.68 20.28 -27.79
C PHE A 471 22.73 19.47 -26.49
N TYR A 472 21.97 19.90 -25.49
CA TYR A 472 21.97 19.33 -24.15
C TYR A 472 20.65 18.63 -23.83
N GLU A 473 20.75 17.53 -23.09
CA GLU A 473 19.64 16.86 -22.41
C GLU A 473 19.94 16.78 -20.92
N VAL A 474 18.93 17.08 -20.09
CA VAL A 474 19.08 17.09 -18.63
C VAL A 474 17.76 16.78 -17.94
N SER A 475 17.87 16.07 -16.81
CA SER A 475 16.76 15.82 -15.89
C SER A 475 16.88 16.70 -14.64
N VAL A 476 15.91 17.58 -14.45
CA VAL A 476 15.84 18.53 -13.32
C VAL A 476 14.63 18.18 -12.45
N ARG A 477 14.85 17.95 -11.16
CA ARG A 477 13.76 17.69 -10.20
C ARG A 477 13.37 18.99 -9.53
N MET A 478 12.08 19.27 -9.53
CA MET A 478 11.49 20.30 -8.69
C MET A 478 11.21 19.70 -7.31
N LYS A 479 11.64 20.38 -6.25
CA LYS A 479 11.29 20.09 -4.85
C LYS A 479 10.70 21.34 -4.23
N GLN A 480 9.39 21.33 -3.96
CA GLN A 480 8.65 22.47 -3.41
C GLN A 480 8.80 23.77 -4.23
N GLY A 481 9.04 23.65 -5.54
CA GLY A 481 9.31 24.77 -6.44
C GLY A 481 10.78 25.14 -6.61
N VAL A 482 11.72 24.43 -5.97
CA VAL A 482 13.15 24.66 -6.12
C VAL A 482 13.75 23.62 -7.10
N PRO A 483 14.44 24.05 -8.17
CA PRO A 483 15.08 23.14 -9.10
C PRO A 483 16.37 22.53 -8.54
N GLU A 484 16.56 21.24 -8.77
CA GLU A 484 17.74 20.46 -8.39
C GLU A 484 18.14 19.52 -9.54
N LEU A 485 19.43 19.49 -9.87
CA LEU A 485 19.96 18.53 -10.85
C LEU A 485 19.95 17.12 -10.26
N THR A 486 19.29 16.18 -10.95
CA THR A 486 19.23 14.78 -10.51
C THR A 486 20.29 13.88 -11.12
N ALA A 487 20.88 14.34 -12.23
CA ALA A 487 21.85 13.61 -13.01
C ALA A 487 22.80 14.61 -13.68
N GLU A 488 23.86 14.07 -14.27
CA GLU A 488 24.80 14.84 -15.07
C GLU A 488 24.12 15.39 -16.34
N ILE A 489 24.52 16.59 -16.76
CA ILE A 489 24.04 17.20 -18.01
C ILE A 489 24.72 16.48 -19.18
N SER A 490 23.92 15.94 -20.09
CA SER A 490 24.39 15.23 -21.27
C SER A 490 24.48 16.18 -22.45
N ARG A 491 25.62 16.20 -23.14
CA ARG A 491 25.72 16.81 -24.48
C ARG A 491 25.51 15.71 -25.50
N ILE A 492 24.45 15.83 -26.30
CA ILE A 492 23.96 14.79 -27.21
C ILE A 492 24.42 15.00 -28.67
N ASP A 493 25.23 16.03 -28.92
CA ASP A 493 25.93 16.30 -30.18
C ASP A 493 27.46 16.28 -30.02
N ALA A 494 28.18 16.14 -31.13
CA ALA A 494 29.64 16.13 -31.12
C ALA A 494 30.22 17.56 -30.99
N TYR A 495 30.99 17.81 -29.93
CA TYR A 495 31.65 19.10 -29.67
C TYR A 495 32.99 19.28 -30.42
N LYS A 496 33.53 18.24 -31.04
CA LYS A 496 34.73 18.28 -31.89
C LYS A 496 35.88 19.08 -31.23
N ASN A 497 36.37 20.12 -31.91
CA ASN A 497 37.48 20.99 -31.52
C ASN A 497 37.04 22.23 -30.71
N GLN A 498 35.76 22.36 -30.34
CA GLN A 498 35.23 23.55 -29.67
C GLN A 498 35.88 23.81 -28.30
N ALA A 499 36.40 22.78 -27.64
CA ALA A 499 36.94 22.85 -26.28
C ALA A 499 38.42 22.46 -26.20
N ASP A 500 39.18 22.58 -27.30
CA ASP A 500 40.58 22.16 -27.36
C ASP A 500 41.47 22.89 -26.35
N CYS A 501 41.20 24.18 -26.10
CA CYS A 501 41.89 25.03 -25.12
C CYS A 501 41.86 24.48 -23.70
N ILE A 502 40.88 23.65 -23.33
CA ILE A 502 40.74 23.05 -22.00
C ILE A 502 40.89 21.53 -22.02
N SER A 503 41.17 20.93 -23.19
CA SER A 503 41.07 19.49 -23.40
C SER A 503 42.02 18.65 -22.53
N HIS A 504 43.22 19.19 -22.25
CA HIS A 504 44.22 18.54 -21.40
C HIS A 504 43.96 18.77 -19.90
N ASN A 505 43.67 20.01 -19.51
CA ASN A 505 43.57 20.40 -18.10
C ASN A 505 42.19 20.11 -17.48
N PHE A 506 41.13 20.17 -18.28
CA PHE A 506 39.74 20.02 -17.83
C PHE A 506 38.91 19.12 -18.77
N PRO A 507 39.30 17.85 -18.96
CA PRO A 507 38.67 16.96 -19.95
C PRO A 507 37.16 16.75 -19.72
N LEU A 508 36.69 16.79 -18.48
CA LEU A 508 35.26 16.61 -18.13
C LEU A 508 34.38 17.82 -18.51
N LEU A 509 34.98 19.01 -18.69
CA LEU A 509 34.27 20.24 -19.03
C LEU A 509 34.20 20.48 -20.55
N ARG A 510 34.83 19.62 -21.36
CA ARG A 510 34.89 19.77 -22.82
C ARG A 510 33.52 19.88 -23.48
N LYS A 511 32.54 19.15 -22.95
CA LYS A 511 31.15 19.20 -23.44
C LYS A 511 30.48 20.57 -23.23
N TYR A 512 30.98 21.41 -22.33
CA TYR A 512 30.37 22.70 -22.01
C TYR A 512 31.13 23.88 -22.62
N CYS A 513 32.45 23.75 -22.79
CA CYS A 513 33.28 24.88 -23.20
C CYS A 513 33.20 25.17 -24.70
N TYR A 514 33.28 26.45 -25.05
CA TYR A 514 33.62 26.93 -26.38
C TYR A 514 34.77 27.92 -26.27
N CYS A 515 35.90 27.60 -26.91
CA CYS A 515 37.14 28.33 -26.71
C CYS A 515 37.02 29.79 -27.14
N SER A 516 37.53 30.69 -26.30
CA SER A 516 37.68 32.10 -26.63
C SER A 516 38.77 32.27 -27.69
N THR A 517 38.55 33.19 -28.64
CA THR A 517 39.52 33.53 -29.70
C THR A 517 40.84 34.10 -29.16
N ILE A 518 40.89 34.46 -27.88
CA ILE A 518 42.10 34.94 -27.19
C ILE A 518 43.09 33.79 -26.94
N SER A 519 42.63 32.53 -26.91
CA SER A 519 43.46 31.35 -26.63
C SER A 519 44.16 30.74 -27.86
N SER A 520 43.72 31.01 -29.08
CA SER A 520 44.27 30.38 -30.30
C SER A 520 45.67 30.87 -30.69
N SER A 521 46.25 31.80 -29.94
CA SER A 521 47.59 32.35 -30.17
C SER A 521 48.69 31.69 -29.32
N ARG A 522 48.37 30.76 -28.41
CA ARG A 522 49.35 30.12 -27.51
C ARG A 522 49.50 28.61 -27.64
N VAL A 523 48.82 27.98 -28.59
CA VAL A 523 49.02 26.55 -28.89
C VAL A 523 49.25 26.40 -30.38
N LYS A 524 50.51 26.59 -30.78
CA LYS A 524 51.08 26.04 -32.01
C LYS A 524 52.37 25.34 -31.64
#